data_AF-A0A9J6E2V2-F1
#
_entry.id   AF-A0A9J6E2V2-F1
#
_cell.length_a   1.000
_cell.length_b   1.000
_cell.length_c   1.000
_cell.angle_alpha   90.00
_cell.angle_beta   90.00
_cell.angle_gamma   90.00
#
_symmetry.space_group_name_H-M   'P 1'
#
loop_
_entity.id
_entity.type
_entity.pdbx_description
1 polymer ?
#
loop_
_entity_poly.entity_id
_entity_poly.type
_entity_poly.pdbx_seq_one_letter_code
_entity_poly.pdbx_strand_id
1 'polypeptide(L)'
;MAPRPPLATFGWECRAHKWVTGNVLGVNTAVCVVYLSLQGLHEGNVRLIGCVCEDARRLQADNELIVIGDFNGHLSELDGHLDANGKLLLQLSEDLDLVIMNLESQWEGQFTWCARGSATNIDYALVSLRLHAMLQSCGVDEEGKYSLGSDHNRLRLDFGHSCHKGKIISRRKKIKSLERKLLSSSLGFRLHHTTSGIDERRRLPGLTFADDILLMAEITKEMQALLDICQDEITRLGLCFNVKKIALLRLVGECTKESVVTLGDAEVSSCTEYRYLGVKLSAPTDMYSLHEAKTREAGLRAQSILWRRCF
;
A
#
# COMPACT_ATOMS: atom_id res chain seq x y z
N MET A 1 11.04 44.30 -1.25
CA MET A 1 11.10 42.85 -1.56
C MET A 1 11.91 42.17 -0.48
N ALA A 2 11.26 41.37 0.37
CA ALA A 2 12.00 40.58 1.37
C ALA A 2 12.83 39.49 0.65
N PRO A 3 14.08 39.22 1.07
CA PRO A 3 14.90 38.18 0.47
C PRO A 3 14.26 36.80 0.70
N ARG A 4 14.26 35.96 -0.34
CA ARG A 4 13.87 34.55 -0.20
C ARG A 4 14.81 33.87 0.79
N PRO A 5 14.31 33.03 1.72
CA PRO A 5 15.18 32.28 2.61
C PRO A 5 16.05 31.33 1.78
N PRO A 6 17.31 31.10 2.19
CA PRO A 6 18.19 30.15 1.53
C PRO A 6 17.59 28.73 1.64
N LEU A 7 17.72 27.96 0.56
CA LEU A 7 17.44 26.52 0.58
C LEU A 7 18.32 25.89 1.68
N ALA A 8 17.69 25.41 2.75
CA ALA A 8 18.39 24.73 3.82
C ALA A 8 18.99 23.42 3.29
N THR A 9 20.30 23.42 3.08
CA THR A 9 21.06 22.19 2.87
C THR A 9 21.32 21.61 4.25
N PHE A 10 20.52 20.63 4.65
CA PHE A 10 20.80 19.87 5.86
C PHE A 10 22.10 19.09 5.65
N GLY A 11 23.01 19.17 6.64
CA GLY A 11 24.30 18.48 6.58
C GLY A 11 24.10 16.97 6.61
N TRP A 12 24.19 16.33 5.44
CA TRP A 12 24.16 14.87 5.29
C TRP A 12 25.60 14.36 5.12
N GLU A 13 26.03 13.46 6.00
CA GLU A 13 27.38 12.88 5.95
C GLU A 13 27.56 11.92 4.75
N CYS A 14 26.47 11.45 4.15
CA CYS A 14 26.51 10.69 2.90
C CYS A 14 26.55 11.64 1.69
N ARG A 15 27.71 11.79 1.05
CA ARG A 15 27.89 12.63 -0.14
C ARG A 15 27.31 12.03 -1.44
N ALA A 16 26.80 10.80 -1.39
CA ALA A 16 26.47 10.01 -2.57
C ALA A 16 25.04 10.21 -3.08
N HIS A 17 24.13 10.70 -2.25
CA HIS A 17 22.78 11.11 -2.68
C HIS A 17 22.52 12.56 -2.26
N LYS A 18 21.57 13.21 -2.95
CA LYS A 18 21.17 14.59 -2.65
C LYS A 18 19.67 14.68 -2.57
N TRP A 19 19.18 15.30 -1.50
CA TRP A 19 17.78 15.71 -1.42
C TRP A 19 17.63 17.20 -1.73
N VAL A 20 16.51 17.53 -2.36
CA VAL A 20 16.02 18.89 -2.53
C VAL A 20 14.59 18.92 -2.02
N THR A 21 14.28 19.85 -1.12
CA THR A 21 12.92 20.05 -0.62
C THR A 21 12.25 21.21 -1.33
N GLY A 22 10.95 21.08 -1.56
CA GLY A 22 10.13 22.11 -2.20
C GLY A 22 8.66 21.86 -2.01
N ASN A 23 7.84 22.45 -2.88
CA ASN A 23 6.40 22.31 -2.84
C ASN A 23 5.88 21.91 -4.23
N VAL A 24 5.13 20.83 -4.29
CA VAL A 24 4.44 20.37 -5.50
C VAL A 24 2.95 20.59 -5.27
N LEU A 25 2.38 21.60 -5.94
CA LEU A 25 0.94 21.89 -5.92
C LEU A 25 0.34 22.01 -4.51
N GLY A 26 1.06 22.68 -3.61
CA GLY A 26 0.66 22.87 -2.21
C GLY A 26 1.16 21.79 -1.25
N VAL A 27 1.79 20.71 -1.73
CA VAL A 27 2.31 19.62 -0.90
C VAL A 27 3.82 19.75 -0.70
N ASN A 28 4.28 19.79 0.54
CA ASN A 28 5.71 19.75 0.86
C ASN A 28 6.30 18.44 0.34
N THR A 29 7.37 18.53 -0.43
CA THR A 29 7.93 17.39 -1.16
C THR A 29 9.45 17.41 -1.05
N ALA A 30 10.04 16.27 -0.72
CA ALA A 30 11.46 16.03 -0.78
C ALA A 30 11.78 15.13 -1.99
N VAL A 31 12.70 15.59 -2.84
CA VAL A 31 13.14 14.87 -4.04
C VAL A 31 14.56 14.38 -3.81
N CYS A 32 14.76 13.07 -3.85
CA CYS A 32 16.09 12.45 -3.84
C CYS A 32 16.47 12.05 -5.26
N VAL A 33 17.69 12.42 -5.68
CA VAL A 33 18.29 11.86 -6.90
C VAL A 33 19.27 10.75 -6.51
N VAL A 34 19.09 9.56 -7.10
CA VAL A 34 19.91 8.37 -6.81
C VAL A 34 20.67 7.96 -8.07
N TYR A 35 21.92 7.56 -7.87
CA TYR A 35 22.73 6.89 -8.88
C TYR A 35 23.37 5.66 -8.25
N LEU A 36 22.92 4.46 -8.63
CA LEU A 36 23.55 3.22 -8.18
C LEU A 36 24.65 2.83 -9.16
N SER A 37 25.76 2.34 -8.62
CA SER A 37 26.85 1.83 -9.45
C SER A 37 26.48 0.50 -10.11
N LEU A 38 27.12 0.20 -11.24
CA LEU A 38 27.00 -1.08 -11.95
C LEU A 38 27.36 -2.29 -11.07
N GLN A 39 26.97 -3.48 -11.53
CA GLN A 39 27.23 -4.74 -10.84
C GLN A 39 28.72 -4.91 -10.51
N GLY A 40 29.02 -5.24 -9.24
CA GLY A 40 30.38 -5.41 -8.71
C GLY A 40 30.67 -4.62 -7.42
N LEU A 41 29.86 -3.59 -7.13
CA LEU A 41 29.97 -2.77 -5.91
C LEU A 41 28.70 -2.87 -5.05
N HIS A 42 28.14 -4.08 -4.94
CA HIS A 42 26.84 -4.31 -4.27
C HIS A 42 26.79 -3.72 -2.86
N GLU A 43 27.85 -3.87 -2.06
CA GLU A 43 27.89 -3.29 -0.71
C GLU A 43 27.81 -1.76 -0.71
N GLY A 44 28.39 -1.10 -1.72
CA GLY A 44 28.29 0.35 -1.89
C GLY A 44 26.86 0.78 -2.16
N ASN A 45 26.15 0.07 -3.05
CA ASN A 45 24.75 0.33 -3.35
C ASN A 45 23.84 0.04 -2.14
N VAL A 46 24.10 -1.04 -1.39
CA VAL A 46 23.38 -1.35 -0.14
C VAL A 46 23.55 -0.22 0.88
N ARG A 47 24.79 0.25 1.10
CA ARG A 47 25.05 1.37 2.01
C ARG A 47 24.36 2.66 1.55
N LEU A 48 24.40 2.96 0.26
CA LEU A 48 23.73 4.13 -0.31
C LEU A 48 22.22 4.08 -0.09
N ILE A 49 21.57 2.96 -0.42
CA ILE A 49 20.13 2.76 -0.19
C ILE A 49 19.79 2.82 1.29
N GLY A 50 20.63 2.26 2.17
CA GLY A 50 20.48 2.39 3.62
C GLY A 50 20.47 3.86 4.07
N CYS A 51 21.39 4.67 3.56
CA CYS A 51 21.44 6.10 3.87
C CYS A 51 20.23 6.86 3.32
N VAL A 52 19.80 6.56 2.08
CA VAL A 52 18.58 7.14 1.49
C VAL A 52 17.36 6.81 2.35
N CYS A 53 17.21 5.56 2.80
CA CYS A 53 16.12 5.15 3.68
C CYS A 53 16.12 5.89 5.02
N GLU A 54 17.30 6.08 5.63
CA GLU A 54 17.41 6.79 6.90
C GLU A 54 16.99 8.26 6.77
N ASP A 55 17.51 8.96 5.75
CA ASP A 55 17.15 10.35 5.49
C ASP A 55 15.66 10.49 5.11
N ALA A 56 15.16 9.58 4.25
CA ALA A 56 13.77 9.53 3.84
C ALA A 56 12.83 9.42 5.04
N ARG A 57 13.10 8.54 6.01
CA ARG A 57 12.28 8.37 7.21
C ARG A 57 12.21 9.63 8.07
N ARG A 58 13.29 10.40 8.12
CA ARG A 58 13.32 11.70 8.82
C ARG A 58 12.50 12.75 8.06
N LEU A 59 12.63 12.78 6.74
CA LEU A 59 11.93 13.75 5.88
C LEU A 59 10.44 13.47 5.75
N GLN A 60 10.01 12.20 5.82
CA GLN A 60 8.61 11.76 5.71
C GLN A 60 7.68 12.32 6.79
N ALA A 61 8.22 12.83 7.90
CA ALA A 61 7.41 13.49 8.92
C ALA A 61 6.66 14.72 8.36
N ASP A 62 7.32 15.48 7.48
CA ASP A 62 6.83 16.77 6.98
C ASP A 62 6.71 16.85 5.46
N ASN A 63 7.18 15.83 4.73
CA ASN A 63 7.27 15.84 3.28
C ASN A 63 6.76 14.53 2.65
N GLU A 64 6.10 14.66 1.51
CA GLU A 64 5.98 13.55 0.56
C GLU A 64 7.31 13.34 -0.17
N LEU A 65 7.55 12.12 -0.67
CA LEU A 65 8.83 11.79 -1.30
C LEU A 65 8.68 11.56 -2.80
N ILE A 66 9.72 11.99 -3.52
CA ILE A 66 10.05 11.50 -4.86
C ILE A 66 11.49 10.99 -4.78
N VAL A 67 11.72 9.75 -5.20
CA VAL A 67 13.07 9.22 -5.41
C VAL A 67 13.21 8.89 -6.89
N ILE A 68 14.21 9.46 -7.56
CA ILE A 68 14.35 9.32 -9.00
C ILE A 68 15.81 9.18 -9.40
N GLY A 69 16.09 8.43 -10.46
CA GLY A 69 17.41 8.40 -11.08
C GLY A 69 17.76 7.03 -11.64
N ASP A 70 19.06 6.83 -11.88
CA ASP A 70 19.61 5.62 -12.46
C ASP A 70 19.90 4.60 -11.34
N PHE A 71 19.13 3.54 -11.30
CA PHE A 71 19.31 2.45 -10.34
C PHE A 71 20.23 1.34 -10.88
N ASN A 72 20.63 1.39 -12.16
CA ASN A 72 21.44 0.33 -12.78
C ASN A 72 20.94 -1.08 -12.40
N GLY A 73 19.62 -1.25 -12.39
CA GLY A 73 18.96 -2.43 -11.86
C GLY A 73 17.77 -2.82 -12.71
N HIS A 74 17.52 -4.12 -12.79
CA HIS A 74 16.51 -4.69 -13.68
C HIS A 74 15.35 -5.26 -12.87
N LEU A 75 14.12 -4.97 -13.30
CA LEU A 75 12.91 -5.58 -12.76
C LEU A 75 12.36 -6.62 -13.73
N SER A 76 11.91 -7.76 -13.20
CA SER A 76 11.39 -8.87 -14.00
C SER A 76 10.20 -8.46 -14.87
N GLU A 77 9.37 -7.56 -14.38
CA GLU A 77 8.18 -7.05 -15.06
C GLU A 77 8.50 -6.20 -16.30
N LEU A 78 9.69 -5.58 -16.35
CA LEU A 78 10.09 -4.68 -17.45
C LEU A 78 11.13 -5.33 -18.38
N ASP A 79 12.16 -5.96 -17.81
CA ASP A 79 13.32 -6.46 -18.56
C ASP A 79 13.42 -8.00 -18.53
N GLY A 80 12.40 -8.70 -18.02
CA GLY A 80 12.33 -10.17 -18.00
C GLY A 80 13.24 -10.85 -16.97
N HIS A 81 14.04 -10.10 -16.20
CA HIS A 81 14.88 -10.63 -15.14
C HIS A 81 15.01 -9.63 -13.98
N LEU A 82 15.30 -10.15 -12.78
CA LEU A 82 15.49 -9.36 -11.56
C LEU A 82 16.92 -9.53 -11.08
N ASP A 83 17.66 -8.43 -10.97
CA ASP A 83 19.04 -8.44 -10.51
C ASP A 83 19.20 -7.89 -9.08
N ALA A 84 20.45 -7.77 -8.61
CA ALA A 84 20.74 -7.35 -7.25
C ALA A 84 20.31 -5.90 -6.97
N ASN A 85 20.48 -4.99 -7.93
CA ASN A 85 20.07 -3.60 -7.80
C ASN A 85 18.54 -3.45 -7.92
N GLY A 86 17.90 -4.24 -8.79
CA GLY A 86 16.44 -4.34 -8.86
C GLY A 86 15.82 -4.80 -7.53
N LYS A 87 16.47 -5.73 -6.82
CA LYS A 87 16.05 -6.12 -5.45
C LYS A 87 16.14 -4.96 -4.47
N LEU A 88 17.21 -4.16 -4.52
CA LEU A 88 17.36 -2.98 -3.68
C LEU A 88 16.30 -1.91 -3.99
N LEU A 89 15.98 -1.71 -5.27
CA LEU A 89 14.90 -0.83 -5.71
C LEU A 89 13.54 -1.28 -5.14
N LEU A 90 13.21 -2.57 -5.25
CA LEU A 90 11.97 -3.13 -4.69
C LEU A 90 11.93 -2.97 -3.17
N GLN A 91 13.03 -3.25 -2.48
CA GLN A 91 13.14 -3.06 -1.04
C GLN A 91 12.96 -1.59 -0.64
N LEU A 92 13.60 -0.65 -1.35
CA LEU A 92 13.44 0.79 -1.12
C LEU A 92 11.98 1.22 -1.28
N SER A 93 11.32 0.77 -2.35
CA SER A 93 9.89 1.01 -2.57
C SER A 93 9.03 0.47 -1.43
N GLU A 94 9.34 -0.72 -0.93
CA GLU A 94 8.59 -1.36 0.14
C GLU A 94 8.81 -0.73 1.52
N ASP A 95 10.06 -0.38 1.84
CA ASP A 95 10.48 0.21 3.11
C ASP A 95 9.95 1.63 3.30
N LEU A 96 9.82 2.39 2.20
CA LEU A 96 9.37 3.78 2.20
C LEU A 96 7.93 3.96 1.72
N ASP A 97 7.22 2.87 1.40
CA ASP A 97 5.85 2.88 0.88
C ASP A 97 5.69 3.77 -0.37
N LEU A 98 6.62 3.62 -1.32
CA LEU A 98 6.65 4.38 -2.57
C LEU A 98 6.12 3.55 -3.74
N VAL A 99 5.48 4.21 -4.70
CA VAL A 99 5.00 3.63 -5.95
C VAL A 99 6.09 3.75 -7.00
N ILE A 100 6.56 2.62 -7.55
CA ILE A 100 7.46 2.57 -8.72
C ILE A 100 6.63 2.92 -9.95
N MET A 101 6.84 4.12 -10.49
CA MET A 101 6.04 4.68 -11.56
C MET A 101 6.15 3.91 -12.87
N ASN A 102 7.33 3.36 -13.18
CA ASN A 102 7.58 2.59 -14.39
C ASN A 102 6.69 1.35 -14.52
N LEU A 103 6.12 0.84 -13.41
CA LEU A 103 5.23 -0.32 -13.40
C LEU A 103 3.74 0.06 -13.49
N GLU A 104 3.41 1.35 -13.44
CA GLU A 104 2.02 1.81 -13.42
C GLU A 104 1.45 1.88 -14.85
N SER A 105 0.17 1.55 -15.01
CA SER A 105 -0.49 1.51 -16.33
C SER A 105 -0.58 2.86 -17.05
N GLN A 106 -0.33 3.95 -16.34
CA GLN A 106 -0.33 5.32 -16.87
C GLN A 106 1.07 5.78 -17.32
N TRP A 107 2.08 4.92 -17.19
CA TRP A 107 3.43 5.17 -17.66
C TRP A 107 3.51 5.04 -19.18
N GLU A 108 4.02 6.07 -19.84
CA GLU A 108 4.23 6.11 -21.29
C GLU A 108 5.71 5.86 -21.65
N GLY A 109 5.96 5.10 -22.71
CA GLY A 109 7.32 4.70 -23.12
C GLY A 109 7.82 3.44 -22.42
N GLN A 110 8.87 2.84 -22.96
CA GLN A 110 9.33 1.51 -22.56
C GLN A 110 10.77 1.45 -22.07
N PHE A 111 11.69 2.24 -22.62
CA PHE A 111 13.13 2.10 -22.39
C PHE A 111 13.72 3.39 -21.87
N THR A 112 14.41 3.32 -20.73
CA THR A 112 15.05 4.47 -20.11
C THR A 112 16.52 4.60 -20.48
N TRP A 113 17.12 3.54 -21.02
CA TRP A 113 18.47 3.55 -21.55
C TRP A 113 18.53 2.84 -22.90
N CYS A 114 19.25 3.42 -23.86
CA CYS A 114 19.43 2.92 -25.21
C CYS A 114 20.86 3.14 -25.68
N ALA A 115 21.65 2.07 -25.82
CA ALA A 115 22.97 2.16 -26.45
C ALA A 115 23.38 0.87 -27.16
N ARG A 116 24.16 1.02 -28.24
CA ARG A 116 24.83 -0.10 -28.95
C ARG A 116 23.87 -1.22 -29.39
N GLY A 117 22.65 -0.87 -29.78
CA GLY A 117 21.62 -1.83 -30.20
C GLY A 117 20.91 -2.55 -29.05
N SER A 118 21.15 -2.14 -27.79
CA SER A 118 20.44 -2.59 -26.60
C SER A 118 19.57 -1.47 -26.04
N ALA A 119 18.44 -1.86 -25.44
CA ALA A 119 17.51 -0.95 -24.77
C ALA A 119 16.96 -1.62 -23.50
N THR A 120 16.99 -0.94 -22.37
CA THR A 120 16.62 -1.50 -21.05
C THR A 120 15.96 -0.46 -20.14
N ASN A 121 15.40 -0.92 -19.01
CA ASN A 121 14.91 -0.08 -17.93
C ASN A 121 15.88 -0.07 -16.75
N ILE A 122 16.65 1.00 -16.61
CA ILE A 122 17.56 1.17 -15.46
C ILE A 122 17.32 2.47 -14.68
N ASP A 123 16.66 3.45 -15.29
CA ASP A 123 16.16 4.63 -14.58
C ASP A 123 14.73 4.45 -14.07
N TYR A 124 14.50 4.82 -12.82
CA TYR A 124 13.21 4.67 -12.16
C TYR A 124 12.78 5.95 -11.44
N ALA A 125 11.46 6.15 -11.39
CA ALA A 125 10.84 7.13 -10.52
C ALA A 125 9.96 6.43 -9.48
N LEU A 126 10.18 6.75 -8.21
CA LEU A 126 9.37 6.30 -7.08
C LEU A 126 8.71 7.51 -6.43
N VAL A 127 7.42 7.43 -6.14
CA VAL A 127 6.68 8.56 -5.54
C VAL A 127 5.79 8.11 -4.39
N SER A 128 5.61 8.95 -3.38
CA SER A 128 4.65 8.71 -2.32
C SER A 128 3.21 8.66 -2.87
N LEU A 129 2.33 7.94 -2.17
CA LEU A 129 0.96 7.69 -2.60
C LEU A 129 0.12 8.97 -2.79
N ARG A 130 0.37 10.02 -1.99
CA ARG A 130 -0.31 11.30 -2.14
C ARG A 130 0.08 11.99 -3.45
N LEU A 131 1.37 12.03 -3.77
CA LEU A 131 1.87 12.60 -5.02
C LEU A 131 1.42 11.77 -6.23
N HIS A 132 1.42 10.44 -6.11
CA HIS A 132 0.86 9.55 -7.12
C HIS A 132 -0.59 9.91 -7.49
N ALA A 133 -1.42 10.23 -6.49
CA ALA A 133 -2.82 10.61 -6.71
C ALA A 133 -2.99 11.97 -7.44
N MET A 134 -1.93 12.78 -7.48
CA MET A 134 -1.89 14.10 -8.12
C MET A 134 -1.22 14.06 -9.51
N LEU A 135 -0.74 12.90 -9.94
CA LEU A 135 -0.08 12.73 -11.21
C LEU A 135 -1.09 12.78 -12.37
N GLN A 136 -0.77 13.55 -13.40
CA GLN A 136 -1.58 13.69 -14.61
C GLN A 136 -1.02 12.87 -15.76
N SER A 137 0.30 12.92 -15.96
CA SER A 137 1.01 12.11 -16.94
C SER A 137 2.41 11.77 -16.44
N CYS A 138 2.93 10.63 -16.88
CA CYS A 138 4.30 10.23 -16.62
C CYS A 138 4.82 9.32 -17.73
N GLY A 139 6.12 9.30 -17.90
CA GLY A 139 6.73 8.41 -18.88
C GLY A 139 8.16 8.77 -19.22
N VAL A 140 8.60 8.24 -20.34
CA VAL A 140 9.94 8.38 -20.88
C VAL A 140 9.89 9.16 -22.19
N ASP A 141 10.80 10.12 -22.36
CA ASP A 141 11.00 10.84 -23.62
C ASP A 141 11.88 10.01 -24.57
N GLU A 142 11.34 8.92 -25.11
CA GLU A 142 12.04 8.03 -26.04
C GLU A 142 12.30 8.68 -27.42
N GLU A 143 11.49 9.67 -27.80
CA GLU A 143 11.71 10.45 -29.01
C GLU A 143 12.94 11.37 -28.90
N GLY A 144 13.51 11.50 -27.70
CA GLY A 144 14.69 12.33 -27.45
C GLY A 144 14.42 13.81 -27.68
N LYS A 145 13.16 14.26 -27.59
CA LYS A 145 12.77 15.66 -27.86
C LYS A 145 13.50 16.64 -26.95
N TYR A 146 13.83 16.21 -25.74
CA TYR A 146 14.59 16.96 -24.75
C TYR A 146 15.92 16.26 -24.39
N SER A 147 16.43 15.40 -25.27
CA SER A 147 17.71 14.73 -25.06
C SER A 147 18.86 15.75 -25.04
N LEU A 148 19.81 15.51 -24.14
CA LEU A 148 21.07 16.26 -24.06
C LEU A 148 22.24 15.50 -24.73
N GLY A 149 21.93 14.50 -25.57
CA GLY A 149 22.93 13.62 -26.18
C GLY A 149 23.41 12.49 -25.28
N SER A 150 22.67 12.16 -24.22
CA SER A 150 22.91 10.97 -23.40
C SER A 150 22.32 9.73 -24.05
N ASP A 151 22.87 8.58 -23.69
CA ASP A 151 22.30 7.25 -23.90
C ASP A 151 21.11 6.93 -22.96
N HIS A 152 20.82 7.78 -21.97
CA HIS A 152 19.63 7.71 -21.14
C HIS A 152 18.53 8.61 -21.69
N ASN A 153 17.31 8.08 -21.72
CA ASN A 153 16.10 8.82 -22.03
C ASN A 153 15.59 9.54 -20.77
N ARG A 154 15.03 10.73 -20.97
CA ARG A 154 14.56 11.56 -19.86
C ARG A 154 13.26 11.01 -19.27
N LEU A 155 13.22 10.89 -17.94
CA LEU A 155 11.98 10.64 -17.20
C LEU A 155 11.16 11.92 -17.03
N ARG A 156 9.84 11.79 -17.14
CA ARG A 156 8.87 12.89 -16.97
C ARG A 156 7.80 12.50 -15.96
N LEU A 157 7.55 13.38 -15.00
CA LEU A 157 6.43 13.32 -14.05
C LEU A 157 5.72 14.67 -14.10
N ASP A 158 4.47 14.69 -14.56
CA ASP A 158 3.65 15.89 -14.64
C ASP A 158 2.54 15.81 -13.60
N PHE A 159 2.51 16.77 -12.68
CA PHE A 159 1.50 16.87 -11.62
C PHE A 159 0.48 17.96 -11.97
N GLY A 160 -0.78 17.76 -11.60
CA GLY A 160 -1.79 18.81 -11.73
C GLY A 160 -2.99 18.65 -10.81
N HIS A 161 -3.85 19.67 -10.76
CA HIS A 161 -5.05 19.69 -9.93
C HIS A 161 -6.20 18.97 -10.67
N SER A 162 -6.75 17.89 -10.09
CA SER A 162 -7.92 17.06 -10.53
C SER A 162 -7.64 16.02 -11.64
N CYS A 163 -8.33 14.87 -11.81
CA CYS A 163 -9.39 14.11 -11.10
C CYS A 163 -9.28 12.63 -11.57
N HIS A 164 -9.39 11.68 -10.64
CA HIS A 164 -9.45 10.21 -10.78
C HIS A 164 -9.50 9.60 -12.20
N LYS A 165 -8.37 9.03 -12.65
CA LYS A 165 -8.34 7.91 -13.62
C LYS A 165 -7.24 6.87 -13.27
N GLY A 166 -7.24 6.38 -12.04
CA GLY A 166 -6.41 5.23 -11.62
C GLY A 166 -7.28 4.05 -11.18
N LYS A 167 -8.16 3.56 -12.06
CA LYS A 167 -8.92 2.32 -11.80
C LYS A 167 -7.98 1.14 -12.05
N ILE A 168 -7.58 0.46 -10.96
CA ILE A 168 -7.30 -0.99 -10.82
C ILE A 168 -5.94 -1.36 -10.15
N ILE A 169 -4.88 -0.56 -10.18
CA ILE A 169 -3.55 -1.05 -9.68
C ILE A 169 -3.11 -0.52 -8.30
N SER A 170 -3.76 0.50 -7.72
CA SER A 170 -3.35 1.03 -6.40
C SER A 170 -3.93 0.32 -5.16
N ARG A 171 -4.90 -0.60 -5.29
CA ARG A 171 -5.56 -1.20 -4.10
C ARG A 171 -4.68 -2.20 -3.34
N ARG A 172 -3.93 -3.06 -4.03
CA ARG A 172 -3.09 -4.10 -3.39
C ARG A 172 -1.96 -3.51 -2.53
N LYS A 173 -1.23 -2.49 -3.03
CA LYS A 173 -0.16 -1.83 -2.25
C LYS A 173 -0.73 -1.06 -1.06
N LYS A 174 -1.85 -0.35 -1.25
CA LYS A 174 -2.60 0.34 -0.19
C LYS A 174 -3.02 -0.60 0.95
N ILE A 175 -3.52 -1.80 0.61
CA ILE A 175 -3.91 -2.81 1.59
C ILE A 175 -2.69 -3.39 2.31
N LYS A 176 -1.57 -3.62 1.62
CA LYS A 176 -0.34 -4.14 2.26
C LYS A 176 0.21 -3.23 3.35
N SER A 177 0.20 -1.91 3.13
CA SER A 177 0.65 -0.95 4.16
C SER A 177 -0.25 -1.01 5.40
N LEU A 178 -1.57 -1.13 5.20
CA LEU A 178 -2.53 -1.34 6.29
C LEU A 178 -2.31 -2.67 7.02
N GLU A 179 -2.16 -3.78 6.28
CA GLU A 179 -1.85 -5.10 6.86
C GLU A 179 -0.59 -5.05 7.73
N ARG A 180 0.46 -4.37 7.27
CA ARG A 180 1.72 -4.22 8.01
C ARG A 180 1.52 -3.45 9.32
N LYS A 181 0.80 -2.32 9.28
CA LYS A 181 0.49 -1.55 10.50
C LYS A 181 -0.31 -2.38 11.50
N LEU A 182 -1.34 -3.07 11.03
CA LEU A 182 -2.16 -3.95 11.88
C LEU A 182 -1.31 -5.07 12.51
N LEU A 183 -0.46 -5.75 11.72
CA LEU A 183 0.42 -6.81 12.21
C LEU A 183 1.47 -6.30 13.21
N SER A 184 2.01 -5.10 12.99
CA SER A 184 2.99 -4.48 13.89
C SER A 184 2.40 -3.96 15.21
N SER A 185 1.07 -3.80 15.28
CA SER A 185 0.39 -3.22 16.45
C SER A 185 0.41 -4.12 17.68
N SER A 186 0.70 -5.42 17.52
CA SER A 186 0.57 -6.45 18.56
C SER A 186 -0.85 -6.57 19.16
N LEU A 187 -1.86 -6.01 18.48
CA LEU A 187 -3.26 -6.12 18.85
C LEU A 187 -3.92 -7.33 18.17
N GLY A 188 -5.07 -7.75 18.69
CA GLY A 188 -5.95 -8.69 18.03
C GLY A 188 -6.18 -10.00 18.77
N PHE A 189 -6.88 -10.91 18.10
CA PHE A 189 -7.25 -12.20 18.64
C PHE A 189 -6.04 -13.12 18.81
N ARG A 190 -5.87 -13.74 19.99
CA ARG A 190 -4.80 -14.74 20.17
C ARG A 190 -5.16 -16.05 19.49
N LEU A 191 -4.36 -16.40 18.49
CA LEU A 191 -4.39 -17.70 17.84
C LEU A 191 -3.28 -18.59 18.41
N HIS A 192 -3.69 -19.75 18.91
CA HIS A 192 -2.80 -20.85 19.26
C HIS A 192 -2.90 -21.90 18.15
N HIS A 193 -1.79 -22.20 17.49
CA HIS A 193 -1.75 -23.24 16.48
C HIS A 193 -0.45 -24.03 16.58
N THR A 194 -0.53 -25.33 16.29
CA THR A 194 0.63 -26.21 16.29
C THR A 194 1.04 -26.48 14.86
N THR A 195 2.22 -26.03 14.47
CA THR A 195 2.82 -26.36 13.17
C THR A 195 4.04 -27.23 13.41
N SER A 196 4.05 -28.44 12.83
CA SER A 196 5.16 -29.40 12.98
C SER A 196 5.51 -29.75 14.44
N GLY A 197 4.51 -29.78 15.33
CA GLY A 197 4.69 -30.10 16.75
C GLY A 197 5.18 -28.94 17.64
N ILE A 198 5.38 -27.75 17.06
CA ILE A 198 5.77 -26.53 17.80
C ILE A 198 4.51 -25.70 18.07
N ASP A 199 4.27 -25.34 19.34
CA ASP A 199 3.18 -24.44 19.75
C ASP A 199 3.55 -23.00 19.37
N GLU A 200 2.85 -22.44 18.37
CA GLU A 200 3.02 -21.07 17.94
C GLU A 200 1.86 -20.20 18.42
N ARG A 201 2.20 -19.18 19.21
CA ARG A 201 1.25 -18.17 19.70
C ARG A 201 1.39 -16.91 18.86
N ARG A 202 0.33 -16.56 18.13
CA ARG A 202 0.30 -15.35 17.30
C ARG A 202 -0.94 -14.51 17.64
N ARG A 203 -0.84 -13.20 17.46
CA ARG A 203 -2.00 -12.30 17.49
C ARG A 203 -2.43 -11.99 16.06
N LEU A 204 -3.70 -12.18 15.78
CA LEU A 204 -4.32 -11.92 14.49
C LEU A 204 -5.25 -10.70 14.62
N PRO A 205 -4.81 -9.52 14.16
CA PRO A 205 -5.60 -8.28 14.24
C PRO A 205 -6.79 -8.29 13.27
N GLY A 206 -6.67 -9.00 12.15
CA GLY A 206 -7.70 -9.03 11.13
C GLY A 206 -7.27 -9.72 9.85
N LEU A 207 -8.20 -9.79 8.91
CA LEU A 207 -8.03 -10.30 7.56
C LEU A 207 -8.51 -9.25 6.56
N THR A 208 -7.77 -9.05 5.49
CA THR A 208 -8.18 -8.18 4.39
C THR A 208 -8.39 -8.98 3.13
N PHE A 209 -9.53 -8.80 2.47
CA PHE A 209 -9.85 -9.47 1.23
C PHE A 209 -10.56 -8.52 0.27
N ALA A 210 -9.94 -8.28 -0.90
CA ALA A 210 -10.43 -7.31 -1.87
C ALA A 210 -10.69 -5.93 -1.23
N ASP A 211 -11.96 -5.53 -1.11
CA ASP A 211 -12.37 -4.24 -0.52
C ASP A 211 -12.87 -4.39 0.94
N ASP A 212 -12.90 -5.61 1.47
CA ASP A 212 -13.43 -5.94 2.78
C ASP A 212 -12.30 -6.14 3.81
N ILE A 213 -12.53 -5.66 5.03
CA ILE A 213 -11.61 -5.81 6.16
C ILE A 213 -12.41 -6.41 7.31
N LEU A 214 -11.93 -7.54 7.84
CA LEU A 214 -12.42 -8.17 9.06
C LEU A 214 -11.42 -7.89 10.18
N LEU A 215 -11.82 -7.17 11.22
CA LEU A 215 -11.00 -6.98 12.42
C LEU A 215 -11.44 -7.92 13.54
N MET A 216 -10.49 -8.41 14.33
CA MET A 216 -10.75 -9.35 15.41
C MET A 216 -9.95 -8.93 16.65
N ALA A 217 -10.64 -8.82 17.79
CA ALA A 217 -10.04 -8.44 19.07
C ALA A 217 -10.73 -9.18 20.22
N GLU A 218 -9.99 -9.41 21.32
CA GLU A 218 -10.56 -10.05 22.52
C GLU A 218 -11.34 -9.06 23.39
N ILE A 219 -10.96 -7.78 23.36
CA ILE A 219 -11.57 -6.73 24.16
C ILE A 219 -11.93 -5.50 23.32
N THR A 220 -12.96 -4.76 23.74
CA THR A 220 -13.44 -3.58 23.01
C THR A 220 -12.38 -2.48 22.88
N LYS A 221 -11.51 -2.32 23.86
CA LYS A 221 -10.39 -1.37 23.80
C LYS A 221 -9.41 -1.69 22.65
N GLU A 222 -9.10 -2.97 22.44
CA GLU A 222 -8.25 -3.39 21.33
C GLU A 222 -8.97 -3.22 19.99
N MET A 223 -10.29 -3.48 19.94
CA MET A 223 -11.09 -3.22 18.74
C MET A 223 -11.06 -1.75 18.34
N GLN A 224 -11.23 -0.82 19.30
CA GLN A 224 -11.15 0.61 19.03
C GLN A 224 -9.78 0.99 18.48
N ALA A 225 -8.70 0.54 19.11
CA ALA A 225 -7.35 0.84 18.65
C ALA A 225 -7.07 0.29 17.22
N LEU A 226 -7.61 -0.89 16.88
CA LEU A 226 -7.53 -1.42 15.51
C LEU A 226 -8.32 -0.55 14.50
N LEU A 227 -9.48 -0.04 14.88
CA LEU A 227 -10.26 0.87 14.05
C LEU A 227 -9.58 2.23 13.86
N ASP A 228 -8.92 2.75 14.89
CA ASP A 228 -8.15 3.99 14.82
C ASP A 228 -6.97 3.83 13.84
N ILE A 229 -6.21 2.73 13.93
CA ILE A 229 -5.15 2.40 12.96
C ILE A 229 -5.69 2.33 11.54
N CYS A 230 -6.83 1.65 11.35
CA CYS A 230 -7.50 1.57 10.06
C CYS A 230 -7.90 2.94 9.54
N GLN A 231 -8.52 3.79 10.37
CA GLN A 231 -8.99 5.11 9.98
C GLN A 231 -7.82 6.01 9.57
N ASP A 232 -6.77 6.08 10.38
CA ASP A 232 -5.58 6.88 10.10
C ASP A 232 -4.93 6.47 8.78
N GLU A 233 -4.78 5.16 8.58
CA GLU A 233 -4.13 4.63 7.40
C GLU A 233 -4.98 4.81 6.15
N ILE A 234 -6.27 4.47 6.19
CA ILE A 234 -7.18 4.67 5.06
C ILE A 234 -7.28 6.15 4.70
N THR A 235 -7.29 7.05 5.68
CA THR A 235 -7.26 8.51 5.46
C THR A 235 -5.95 8.95 4.79
N ARG A 236 -4.79 8.47 5.28
CA ARG A 236 -3.47 8.71 4.66
C ARG A 236 -3.45 8.27 3.19
N LEU A 237 -4.14 7.19 2.88
CA LEU A 237 -4.24 6.62 1.54
C LEU A 237 -5.24 7.34 0.62
N GLY A 238 -5.89 8.40 1.12
CA GLY A 238 -6.93 9.16 0.42
C GLY A 238 -8.22 8.36 0.20
N LEU A 239 -8.45 7.34 1.01
CA LEU A 239 -9.62 6.49 0.99
C LEU A 239 -10.54 6.83 2.17
N CYS A 240 -11.79 6.34 2.13
CA CYS A 240 -12.74 6.53 3.21
C CYS A 240 -13.55 5.26 3.45
N PHE A 241 -13.92 5.04 4.71
CA PHE A 241 -14.80 3.95 5.08
C PHE A 241 -16.27 4.33 4.84
N ASN A 242 -17.06 3.34 4.40
CA ASN A 242 -18.50 3.48 4.40
C ASN A 242 -19.05 2.98 5.74
N VAL A 243 -19.22 3.88 6.70
CA VAL A 243 -19.68 3.55 8.06
C VAL A 243 -20.99 2.76 8.08
N LYS A 244 -21.90 3.02 7.13
CA LYS A 244 -23.18 2.28 7.03
C LYS A 244 -23.03 0.80 6.67
N LYS A 245 -21.87 0.41 6.13
CA LYS A 245 -21.52 -0.97 5.78
C LYS A 245 -20.56 -1.61 6.79
N ILE A 246 -20.31 -0.96 7.91
CA ILE A 246 -19.45 -1.48 8.97
C ILE A 246 -20.36 -1.85 10.13
N ALA A 247 -20.13 -3.03 10.70
CA ALA A 247 -20.87 -3.48 11.86
C ALA A 247 -19.96 -4.23 12.81
N LEU A 248 -20.25 -4.08 14.10
CA LEU A 248 -19.58 -4.82 15.16
C LEU A 248 -20.41 -6.06 15.50
N LEU A 249 -19.84 -7.25 15.24
CA LEU A 249 -20.41 -8.53 15.62
C LEU A 249 -19.64 -9.08 16.82
N ARG A 250 -20.33 -9.33 17.94
CA ARG A 250 -19.75 -9.90 19.16
C ARG A 250 -20.08 -11.38 19.25
N LEU A 251 -19.07 -12.24 19.18
CA LEU A 251 -19.29 -13.70 19.18
C LEU A 251 -19.46 -14.29 20.60
N VAL A 252 -18.74 -13.78 21.60
CA VAL A 252 -18.73 -14.32 22.98
C VAL A 252 -18.54 -13.18 24.00
N GLY A 253 -19.14 -13.31 25.21
CA GLY A 253 -18.92 -12.45 26.38
C GLY A 253 -20.09 -11.54 26.77
N GLU A 254 -20.22 -11.24 28.07
CA GLU A 254 -21.24 -10.32 28.62
C GLU A 254 -20.86 -8.84 28.43
N CYS A 255 -21.89 -7.99 28.29
CA CYS A 255 -21.76 -6.55 28.14
C CYS A 255 -21.33 -5.92 29.47
N THR A 256 -20.06 -5.53 29.60
CA THR A 256 -19.70 -4.48 30.55
C THR A 256 -20.08 -3.14 29.91
N LYS A 257 -20.84 -2.32 30.65
CA LYS A 257 -21.53 -1.12 30.15
C LYS A 257 -20.69 -0.29 29.16
N GLU A 258 -21.28 -0.03 27.99
CA GLU A 258 -21.09 1.17 27.14
C GLU A 258 -19.66 1.54 26.74
N SER A 259 -18.89 0.60 26.20
CA SER A 259 -17.79 1.00 25.31
C SER A 259 -18.35 1.15 23.89
N VAL A 260 -18.89 2.34 23.59
CA VAL A 260 -19.24 2.73 22.22
C VAL A 260 -17.97 2.64 21.38
N VAL A 261 -18.06 1.96 20.25
CA VAL A 261 -16.96 1.82 19.29
C VAL A 261 -17.20 2.79 18.15
N THR A 262 -16.21 3.61 17.85
CA THR A 262 -16.30 4.63 16.80
C THR A 262 -15.29 4.38 15.70
N LEU A 263 -15.56 4.94 14.53
CA LEU A 263 -14.64 5.03 13.41
C LEU A 263 -14.57 6.50 12.99
N GLY A 264 -13.51 7.19 13.42
CA GLY A 264 -13.49 8.65 13.46
C GLY A 264 -14.59 9.18 14.37
N ASP A 265 -15.40 10.12 13.86
CA ASP A 265 -16.50 10.74 14.62
C ASP A 265 -17.82 9.93 14.57
N ALA A 266 -17.85 8.81 13.86
CA ALA A 266 -19.07 8.04 13.64
C ALA A 266 -19.13 6.78 14.50
N GLU A 267 -20.27 6.53 15.15
CA GLU A 267 -20.53 5.31 15.90
C GLU A 267 -20.73 4.11 14.98
N VAL A 268 -20.06 3.00 15.30
CA VAL A 268 -20.20 1.73 14.59
C VAL A 268 -21.38 0.95 15.17
N SER A 269 -22.36 0.62 14.33
CA SER A 269 -23.54 -0.11 14.79
C SER A 269 -23.18 -1.53 15.22
N SER A 270 -23.61 -1.91 16.43
CA SER A 270 -23.56 -3.30 16.90
C SER A 270 -24.69 -4.13 16.28
N CYS A 271 -24.41 -5.35 15.85
CA CYS A 271 -25.41 -6.28 15.32
C CYS A 271 -25.23 -7.69 15.90
N THR A 272 -26.30 -8.47 15.91
CA THR A 272 -26.30 -9.91 16.28
C THR A 272 -26.19 -10.83 15.06
N GLU A 273 -26.50 -10.31 13.86
CA GLU A 273 -26.39 -11.00 12.58
C GLU A 273 -25.70 -10.09 11.56
N TYR A 274 -24.74 -10.64 10.80
CA TYR A 274 -24.08 -9.91 9.72
C TYR A 274 -23.84 -10.80 8.50
N ARG A 275 -24.00 -10.26 7.29
CA ARG A 275 -23.68 -10.98 6.05
C ARG A 275 -22.28 -10.57 5.58
N TYR A 276 -21.34 -11.50 5.64
CA TYR A 276 -19.97 -11.32 5.18
C TYR A 276 -19.65 -12.30 4.05
N LEU A 277 -19.22 -11.80 2.89
CA LEU A 277 -18.89 -12.60 1.69
C LEU A 277 -19.97 -13.65 1.31
N GLY A 278 -21.25 -13.30 1.50
CA GLY A 278 -22.38 -14.18 1.20
C GLY A 278 -22.78 -15.14 2.33
N VAL A 279 -21.94 -15.32 3.35
CA VAL A 279 -22.22 -16.12 4.55
C VAL A 279 -22.90 -15.24 5.60
N LYS A 280 -23.95 -15.76 6.25
CA LYS A 280 -24.59 -15.09 7.38
C LYS A 280 -23.95 -15.61 8.66
N LEU A 281 -23.38 -14.69 9.43
CA LEU A 281 -22.79 -14.95 10.75
C LEU A 281 -23.79 -14.52 11.82
N SER A 282 -24.01 -15.36 12.82
CA SER A 282 -24.87 -15.08 13.97
C SER A 282 -24.17 -15.38 15.29
N ALA A 283 -24.38 -14.55 16.31
CA ALA A 283 -23.85 -14.78 17.66
C ALA A 283 -24.95 -15.22 18.66
N PRO A 284 -24.62 -15.95 19.76
CA PRO A 284 -23.38 -16.64 20.10
C PRO A 284 -23.47 -18.18 20.02
N THR A 285 -24.64 -18.75 19.76
CA THR A 285 -24.85 -20.21 19.75
C THR A 285 -25.25 -20.63 18.35
N ASP A 286 -24.30 -21.29 17.68
CA ASP A 286 -24.41 -21.81 16.32
C ASP A 286 -24.25 -20.76 15.20
N MET A 287 -22.98 -20.38 14.99
CA MET A 287 -22.53 -19.31 14.10
C MET A 287 -22.95 -19.48 12.64
N TYR A 288 -23.16 -20.74 12.21
CA TYR A 288 -23.49 -21.10 10.84
C TYR A 288 -24.89 -21.70 10.69
N SER A 289 -25.55 -22.12 11.77
CA SER A 289 -26.90 -22.71 11.78
C SER A 289 -27.88 -22.02 10.84
N LEU A 290 -27.97 -20.69 10.92
CA LEU A 290 -28.92 -19.91 10.12
C LEU A 290 -28.57 -19.91 8.63
N HIS A 291 -27.28 -19.94 8.31
CA HIS A 291 -26.81 -20.05 6.92
C HIS A 291 -27.05 -21.46 6.39
N GLU A 292 -26.70 -22.50 7.16
CA GLU A 292 -26.92 -23.90 6.81
C GLU A 292 -28.40 -24.21 6.61
N ALA A 293 -29.28 -23.76 7.51
CA ALA A 293 -30.73 -23.91 7.40
C ALA A 293 -31.27 -23.27 6.12
N LYS A 294 -30.83 -22.04 5.79
CA LYS A 294 -31.26 -21.34 4.57
C LYS A 294 -30.74 -22.01 3.30
N THR A 295 -29.49 -22.46 3.30
CA THR A 295 -28.89 -23.21 2.19
C THR A 295 -29.61 -24.55 1.99
N ARG A 296 -29.97 -25.23 3.09
CA ARG A 296 -30.77 -26.46 3.06
C ARG A 296 -32.17 -26.24 2.52
N GLU A 297 -32.88 -25.19 2.97
CA GLU A 297 -34.19 -24.82 2.41
C GLU A 297 -34.11 -24.46 0.92
N ALA A 298 -33.10 -23.69 0.52
CA ALA A 298 -32.88 -23.34 -0.88
C ALA A 298 -32.63 -24.60 -1.73
N GLY A 299 -31.84 -25.55 -1.21
CA GLY A 299 -31.63 -26.87 -1.83
C GLY A 299 -32.92 -27.67 -1.98
N LEU A 300 -33.75 -27.75 -0.93
CA LEU A 300 -35.05 -28.44 -0.98
C LEU A 300 -36.04 -27.77 -1.96
N ARG A 301 -36.05 -26.43 -2.03
CA ARG A 301 -36.83 -25.68 -3.03
C ARG A 301 -36.34 -25.94 -4.45
N ALA A 302 -35.03 -25.96 -4.68
CA ALA A 302 -34.46 -26.29 -5.99
C ALA A 302 -34.72 -27.75 -6.39
N GLN A 303 -34.69 -28.68 -5.44
CA GLN A 303 -34.98 -30.10 -5.65
C GLN A 303 -36.45 -30.33 -6.04
N SER A 304 -37.38 -29.61 -5.42
CA SER A 304 -38.82 -29.66 -5.80
C SER A 304 -39.10 -29.02 -7.17
N ILE A 305 -38.29 -28.05 -7.61
CA ILE A 305 -38.35 -27.48 -8.96
C ILE A 305 -37.81 -28.47 -10.01
N LEU A 306 -36.71 -29.18 -9.71
CA LEU A 306 -36.17 -30.25 -10.57
C LEU A 306 -37.17 -31.41 -10.72
N TRP A 307 -37.80 -31.84 -9.62
CA TRP A 307 -38.83 -32.89 -9.66
C TRP A 307 -40.05 -32.51 -10.51
N ARG A 308 -40.50 -31.24 -10.48
CA ARG A 308 -41.63 -30.76 -11.30
C ARG A 308 -41.31 -30.55 -12.79
N ARG A 309 -40.04 -30.62 -13.19
CA ARG A 309 -39.61 -30.50 -14.59
C ARG A 309 -39.27 -31.84 -15.24
N CYS A 310 -39.14 -32.90 -14.44
CA CYS A 310 -38.80 -34.24 -14.91
C CYS A 310 -39.98 -35.22 -14.92
N PHE A 311 -41.15 -34.81 -14.41
CA PHE A 311 -42.41 -35.56 -14.44
C PHE A 311 -43.57 -34.65 -14.85
#